data_AF-A0A143DD69-F1
#
_entry.id   AF-A0A143DD69-F1
#
_cell.length_a   1.000
_cell.length_b   1.000
_cell.length_c   1.000
_cell.angle_alpha   90.00
_cell.angle_beta   90.00
_cell.angle_gamma   90.00
#
_symmetry.space_group_name_H-M   'P 1'
#
loop_
_entity.id
_entity.type
_entity.pdbx_description
1 polymer ?
#
loop_
_entity_poly.entity_id
_entity_poly.type
_entity_poly.pdbx_seq_one_letter_code
_entity_poly.pdbx_strand_id
1 'polypeptide(L)'
;MAGHDLIDGGEGYDAISYEMRIVPVSVALNGDQDSPVMVDGQPEDIVRNIEAVIGSGGNDVLVGDQHDNFFNGLGGADRLTGGAGADVFAYERAERTEDVITDFSTAEGDQLDFSEFDANSTADGSQPFLFSGQQSQAHSLWYKPLEEGAGIRLFADTDGQEETAEFSLVLQGVDAIAVDAFLFGTFGPRITSKGLDCLAVSDTQSTFIDLPGLSYSLEAVYPGPSPDGEDCDDVLMAHVMGNIAPTVTRVSTGSGDDVLIGDHRDNILSSGAGRDQLVGGLGVDYLSGGSGADTFTYNRIAEGGDVITDFSSEQGDRIDLAMIGADVHRPDGQRGLDFSGHQEAAYSVWYTSDGADGSVVMADVDGDTRSEFFLRLHGVQNLSVDDFLLV
;
A
#
# COMPACT_ATOMS: atom_id res chain seq x y z
N MET A 1 1.56 -17.67 1.53
CA MET A 1 1.95 -18.74 2.47
C MET A 1 0.75 -19.69 2.61
N ALA A 2 0.90 -20.90 3.13
CA ALA A 2 -0.25 -21.80 3.35
C ALA A 2 -0.15 -22.31 4.80
N GLY A 3 -0.91 -21.67 5.67
CA GLY A 3 -1.01 -21.92 7.10
C GLY A 3 -2.42 -21.53 7.56
N HIS A 4 -2.87 -22.09 8.66
CA HIS A 4 -4.05 -21.58 9.36
C HIS A 4 -3.55 -20.90 10.62
N ASP A 5 -3.16 -19.64 10.50
CA ASP A 5 -2.48 -18.93 11.59
C ASP A 5 -3.49 -18.16 12.45
N LEU A 6 -3.16 -17.98 13.74
CA LEU A 6 -3.90 -17.11 14.65
C LEU A 6 -3.13 -15.81 14.79
N ILE A 7 -3.73 -14.72 14.32
CA ILE A 7 -3.19 -13.37 14.35
C ILE A 7 -3.96 -12.59 15.41
N ASP A 8 -3.23 -12.05 16.40
CA ASP A 8 -3.78 -11.31 17.52
C ASP A 8 -3.02 -9.99 17.68
N GLY A 9 -3.67 -8.85 17.39
CA GLY A 9 -3.03 -7.53 17.50
C GLY A 9 -2.82 -7.07 18.95
N GLY A 10 -3.59 -7.61 19.90
CA GLY A 10 -3.40 -7.33 21.32
C GLY A 10 -3.89 -5.94 21.76
N GLU A 11 -3.03 -5.19 22.46
CA GLU A 11 -3.35 -3.83 22.91
C GLU A 11 -2.80 -2.81 21.93
N GLY A 12 -3.65 -1.91 21.45
CA GLY A 12 -3.21 -0.81 20.62
C GLY A 12 -4.18 -0.59 19.49
N TYR A 13 -3.61 -0.36 18.32
CA TYR A 13 -4.34 -0.27 17.08
C TYR A 13 -3.51 -1.04 16.08
N ASP A 14 -4.12 -2.08 15.55
CA ASP A 14 -3.42 -3.13 14.87
C ASP A 14 -3.99 -3.30 13.46
N ALA A 15 -3.08 -3.52 12.52
CA ALA A 15 -3.40 -3.60 11.10
C ALA A 15 -3.05 -4.97 10.56
N ILE A 16 -3.90 -5.47 9.66
CA ILE A 16 -3.60 -6.63 8.84
C ILE A 16 -3.64 -6.25 7.35
N SER A 17 -2.68 -6.75 6.58
CA SER A 17 -2.55 -6.44 5.15
C SER A 17 -2.53 -7.68 4.29
N TYR A 18 -3.28 -7.63 3.20
CA TYR A 18 -3.32 -8.64 2.15
C TYR A 18 -2.87 -8.06 0.80
N GLU A 19 -2.17 -6.92 0.80
CA GLU A 19 -1.87 -6.13 -0.41
C GLU A 19 -1.09 -6.89 -1.49
N MET A 20 -0.31 -7.90 -1.07
CA MET A 20 0.47 -8.75 -1.96
C MET A 20 -0.34 -9.92 -2.55
N ARG A 21 -1.63 -10.05 -2.22
CA ARG A 21 -2.54 -11.06 -2.79
C ARG A 21 -3.28 -10.46 -3.99
N ILE A 22 -3.56 -11.28 -5.00
CA ILE A 22 -4.41 -10.94 -6.17
C ILE A 22 -5.75 -11.66 -6.19
N VAL A 23 -6.01 -12.44 -5.14
CA VAL A 23 -7.25 -13.19 -5.00
C VAL A 23 -8.09 -12.53 -3.92
N PRO A 24 -9.43 -12.55 -4.06
CA PRO A 24 -10.33 -11.98 -3.08
C PRO A 24 -10.04 -12.44 -1.65
N VAL A 25 -10.01 -11.49 -0.73
CA VAL A 25 -10.00 -11.74 0.71
C VAL A 25 -11.33 -11.33 1.34
N SER A 26 -11.76 -12.10 2.34
CA SER A 26 -12.90 -11.74 3.17
C SER A 26 -12.49 -11.74 4.63
N VAL A 27 -12.59 -10.56 5.25
CA VAL A 27 -12.24 -10.31 6.64
C VAL A 27 -13.47 -9.72 7.33
N ALA A 28 -13.81 -10.28 8.48
CA ALA A 28 -14.82 -9.72 9.38
C ALA A 28 -14.20 -9.51 10.75
N LEU A 29 -14.01 -8.27 11.18
CA LEU A 29 -13.48 -7.95 12.51
C LEU A 29 -14.50 -8.29 13.59
N ASN A 30 -14.02 -8.62 14.79
CA ASN A 30 -14.88 -9.04 15.90
C ASN A 30 -14.25 -8.75 17.27
N GLY A 31 -13.55 -7.62 17.39
CA GLY A 31 -12.81 -7.23 18.59
C GLY A 31 -11.90 -8.35 19.08
N ASP A 32 -12.02 -8.70 20.36
CA ASP A 32 -11.20 -9.73 21.02
C ASP A 32 -11.60 -11.18 20.70
N GLN A 33 -12.57 -11.40 19.82
CA GLN A 33 -13.05 -12.73 19.45
C GLN A 33 -12.43 -13.19 18.13
N ASP A 34 -11.99 -14.44 18.11
CA ASP A 34 -11.49 -15.12 16.92
C ASP A 34 -12.47 -15.02 15.74
N SER A 35 -11.98 -14.55 14.59
CA SER A 35 -12.73 -14.45 13.34
C SER A 35 -11.96 -15.04 12.16
N PRO A 36 -12.56 -15.93 11.35
CA PRO A 36 -11.85 -16.53 10.22
C PRO A 36 -11.66 -15.53 9.08
N VAL A 37 -10.48 -15.55 8.48
CA VAL A 37 -10.18 -14.89 7.21
C VAL A 37 -10.32 -15.90 6.09
N MET A 38 -10.99 -15.49 5.01
CA MET A 38 -11.10 -16.30 3.81
C MET A 38 -10.25 -15.70 2.70
N VAL A 39 -9.46 -16.53 2.02
CA VAL A 39 -8.67 -16.16 0.84
C VAL A 39 -9.09 -17.07 -0.31
N ASP A 40 -9.54 -16.50 -1.42
CA ASP A 40 -10.17 -17.21 -2.54
C ASP A 40 -11.31 -18.17 -2.08
N GLY A 41 -12.05 -17.74 -1.05
CA GLY A 41 -13.16 -18.49 -0.47
C GLY A 41 -12.76 -19.73 0.33
N GLN A 42 -11.46 -19.96 0.59
CA GLN A 42 -10.99 -20.95 1.55
C GLN A 42 -10.58 -20.25 2.85
N PRO A 43 -10.86 -20.86 4.02
CA PRO A 43 -10.30 -20.34 5.27
C PRO A 43 -8.78 -20.42 5.18
N GLU A 44 -8.10 -19.32 5.49
CA GLU A 44 -6.64 -19.28 5.65
C GLU A 44 -6.39 -18.95 7.12
N ASP A 45 -6.59 -17.71 7.56
CA ASP A 45 -6.20 -17.32 8.92
C ASP A 45 -7.38 -17.13 9.89
N ILE A 46 -7.06 -16.84 11.15
CA ILE A 46 -7.97 -16.40 12.21
C ILE A 46 -7.41 -15.10 12.79
N VAL A 47 -8.22 -14.05 12.86
CA VAL A 47 -7.83 -12.73 13.36
C VAL A 47 -8.65 -12.32 14.59
N ARG A 48 -8.05 -11.49 15.45
CA ARG A 48 -8.72 -10.76 16.56
C ARG A 48 -7.87 -9.57 17.01
N ASN A 49 -8.48 -8.62 17.71
CA ASN A 49 -7.87 -7.36 18.15
C ASN A 49 -7.17 -6.66 16.97
N ILE A 50 -7.91 -6.48 15.87
CA ILE A 50 -7.44 -5.81 14.66
C ILE A 50 -8.43 -4.70 14.37
N GLU A 51 -7.93 -3.51 14.08
CA GLU A 51 -8.73 -2.30 13.82
C GLU A 51 -8.56 -1.78 12.39
N ALA A 52 -7.50 -2.19 11.68
CA ALA A 52 -7.24 -1.83 10.29
C ALA A 52 -7.11 -3.04 9.37
N VAL A 53 -7.74 -2.98 8.21
CA VAL A 53 -7.61 -4.00 7.17
C VAL A 53 -7.24 -3.35 5.84
N ILE A 54 -6.11 -3.78 5.30
CA ILE A 54 -5.69 -3.50 3.93
C ILE A 54 -6.00 -4.75 3.10
N GLY A 55 -6.84 -4.57 2.09
CA GLY A 55 -7.31 -5.61 1.18
C GLY A 55 -6.23 -6.10 0.23
N SER A 56 -6.66 -6.63 -0.90
CA SER A 56 -5.87 -7.33 -1.90
C SER A 56 -6.06 -6.67 -3.28
N GLY A 57 -5.51 -7.26 -4.34
CA GLY A 57 -5.85 -6.91 -5.72
C GLY A 57 -7.11 -7.60 -6.26
N GLY A 58 -7.86 -8.32 -5.42
CA GLY A 58 -9.10 -9.01 -5.77
C GLY A 58 -10.35 -8.30 -5.22
N ASN A 59 -11.53 -8.77 -5.62
CA ASN A 59 -12.80 -8.20 -5.14
C ASN A 59 -13.09 -8.60 -3.69
N ASP A 60 -12.75 -7.76 -2.75
CA ASP A 60 -12.74 -8.07 -1.34
C ASP A 60 -14.07 -7.85 -0.64
N VAL A 61 -14.23 -8.50 0.52
CA VAL A 61 -15.35 -8.28 1.43
C VAL A 61 -14.80 -8.01 2.81
N LEU A 62 -14.71 -6.72 3.17
CA LEU A 62 -14.16 -6.26 4.44
C LEU A 62 -15.29 -5.75 5.32
N VAL A 63 -15.39 -6.27 6.54
CA VAL A 63 -16.44 -5.96 7.50
C VAL A 63 -15.81 -5.61 8.84
N GLY A 64 -16.10 -4.42 9.35
CA GLY A 64 -15.67 -3.97 10.67
C GLY A 64 -16.56 -4.46 11.81
N ASP A 65 -16.29 -3.95 12.99
CA ASP A 65 -16.94 -4.34 14.24
C ASP A 65 -17.69 -3.19 14.93
N GLN A 66 -17.48 -2.97 16.23
CA GLN A 66 -18.11 -1.88 16.98
C GLN A 66 -17.11 -0.78 17.37
N HIS A 67 -15.85 -0.92 16.94
CA HIS A 67 -14.77 0.03 17.14
C HIS A 67 -14.52 0.82 15.85
N ASP A 68 -13.82 1.93 15.98
CA ASP A 68 -13.39 2.73 14.85
C ASP A 68 -12.42 1.91 13.98
N ASN A 69 -12.86 1.54 12.78
CA ASN A 69 -12.09 0.71 11.86
C ASN A 69 -11.52 1.51 10.69
N PHE A 70 -10.42 1.01 10.12
CA PHE A 70 -9.84 1.54 8.89
C PHE A 70 -9.82 0.46 7.80
N PHE A 71 -10.24 0.86 6.60
CA PHE A 71 -10.27 0.00 5.44
C PHE A 71 -9.59 0.66 4.25
N ASN A 72 -8.67 -0.05 3.61
CA ASN A 72 -8.23 0.24 2.25
C ASN A 72 -8.47 -1.02 1.43
N GLY A 73 -9.42 -0.98 0.49
CA GLY A 73 -9.74 -2.14 -0.36
C GLY A 73 -8.61 -2.52 -1.31
N LEU A 74 -7.78 -1.54 -1.70
CA LEU A 74 -6.83 -1.62 -2.79
C LEU A 74 -7.53 -1.96 -4.11
N GLY A 75 -7.01 -2.94 -4.86
CA GLY A 75 -7.42 -3.22 -6.22
C GLY A 75 -8.64 -4.13 -6.25
N GLY A 76 -9.69 -3.78 -6.97
CA GLY A 76 -10.86 -4.67 -7.07
C GLY A 76 -12.16 -3.91 -7.01
N ALA A 77 -13.27 -4.65 -7.16
CA ALA A 77 -14.60 -4.11 -6.87
C ALA A 77 -15.01 -4.59 -5.48
N ASP A 78 -14.68 -3.80 -4.47
CA ASP A 78 -14.74 -4.24 -3.07
C ASP A 78 -16.08 -3.92 -2.43
N ARG A 79 -16.41 -4.71 -1.40
CA ARG A 79 -17.58 -4.48 -0.56
C ARG A 79 -17.12 -4.23 0.88
N LEU A 80 -17.18 -2.96 1.28
CA LEU A 80 -16.69 -2.48 2.57
C LEU A 80 -17.86 -2.16 3.50
N THR A 81 -17.78 -2.60 4.76
CA THR A 81 -18.80 -2.36 5.79
C THR A 81 -18.07 -1.91 7.05
N GLY A 82 -18.33 -0.69 7.51
CA GLY A 82 -17.66 -0.11 8.69
C GLY A 82 -18.10 -0.78 9.98
N GLY A 83 -19.41 -1.04 10.11
CA GLY A 83 -20.00 -1.49 11.35
C GLY A 83 -20.49 -0.29 12.17
N ALA A 84 -20.20 -0.30 13.47
CA ALA A 84 -20.43 0.86 14.33
C ALA A 84 -19.08 1.43 14.74
N GLY A 85 -18.98 2.75 14.88
CA GLY A 85 -17.70 3.41 15.12
C GLY A 85 -17.58 4.59 14.18
N ALA A 86 -16.51 5.38 14.33
CA ALA A 86 -16.13 6.37 13.34
C ALA A 86 -15.14 5.73 12.38
N ASP A 87 -15.63 5.19 11.26
CA ASP A 87 -14.83 4.37 10.36
C ASP A 87 -14.16 5.18 9.25
N VAL A 88 -12.99 4.74 8.80
CA VAL A 88 -12.24 5.40 7.73
C VAL A 88 -12.09 4.46 6.54
N PHE A 89 -12.53 4.90 5.37
CA PHE A 89 -12.35 4.18 4.10
C PHE A 89 -11.38 4.97 3.23
N ALA A 90 -10.18 4.43 3.04
CA ALA A 90 -9.08 5.11 2.38
C ALA A 90 -8.94 4.69 0.92
N TYR A 91 -8.63 5.69 0.09
CA TYR A 91 -8.39 5.58 -1.33
C TYR A 91 -7.12 6.33 -1.68
N GLU A 92 -6.21 5.67 -2.39
CA GLU A 92 -4.89 6.21 -2.70
C GLU A 92 -4.71 6.52 -4.19
N ARG A 93 -5.57 5.99 -5.07
CA ARG A 93 -5.47 6.19 -6.51
C ARG A 93 -6.75 5.87 -7.26
N ALA A 94 -6.76 6.23 -8.53
CA ALA A 94 -7.84 5.93 -9.45
C ALA A 94 -7.83 4.44 -9.81
N GLU A 95 -9.01 3.82 -9.77
CA GLU A 95 -9.20 2.42 -10.09
C GLU A 95 -10.33 2.23 -11.10
N ARG A 96 -10.20 1.21 -11.96
CA ARG A 96 -11.18 0.97 -13.05
C ARG A 96 -12.41 0.19 -12.58
N THR A 97 -12.41 -0.25 -11.33
CA THR A 97 -13.46 -1.00 -10.65
C THR A 97 -14.21 -0.08 -9.69
N GLU A 98 -15.44 -0.47 -9.32
CA GLU A 98 -16.32 0.35 -8.47
C GLU A 98 -16.57 -0.35 -7.15
N ASP A 99 -16.11 0.27 -6.08
CA ASP A 99 -16.34 -0.15 -4.71
C ASP A 99 -17.74 0.18 -4.22
N VAL A 100 -18.13 -0.53 -3.17
CA VAL A 100 -19.40 -0.35 -2.48
C VAL A 100 -19.17 -0.32 -0.98
N ILE A 101 -19.33 0.86 -0.36
CA ILE A 101 -19.45 1.00 1.09
C ILE A 101 -20.92 0.86 1.47
N THR A 102 -21.21 0.00 2.44
CA THR A 102 -22.58 -0.53 2.61
C THR A 102 -23.38 0.13 3.73
N ASP A 103 -22.71 0.83 4.64
CA ASP A 103 -23.28 1.39 5.86
C ASP A 103 -22.70 2.77 6.24
N PHE A 104 -22.04 3.46 5.30
CA PHE A 104 -21.40 4.77 5.56
C PHE A 104 -22.33 5.76 6.29
N SER A 105 -21.84 6.30 7.40
CA SER A 105 -22.61 7.06 8.36
C SER A 105 -21.80 8.25 8.94
N THR A 106 -22.02 9.44 8.37
CA THR A 106 -21.46 10.69 8.94
C THR A 106 -21.99 11.01 10.34
N ALA A 107 -23.07 10.35 10.77
CA ALA A 107 -23.62 10.49 12.12
C ALA A 107 -22.80 9.73 13.16
N GLU A 108 -22.19 8.61 12.76
CA GLU A 108 -21.29 7.81 13.60
C GLU A 108 -19.85 8.31 13.53
N GLY A 109 -19.49 9.00 12.45
CA GLY A 109 -18.23 9.72 12.31
C GLY A 109 -17.43 9.29 11.09
N ASP A 110 -18.02 8.48 10.21
CA ASP A 110 -17.31 7.89 9.09
C ASP A 110 -16.74 8.92 8.14
N GLN A 111 -15.55 8.61 7.64
CA GLN A 111 -14.81 9.46 6.73
C GLN A 111 -14.29 8.67 5.53
N LEU A 112 -14.28 9.33 4.38
CA LEU A 112 -13.57 8.88 3.19
C LEU A 112 -12.23 9.58 3.15
N ASP A 113 -11.14 8.81 3.16
CA ASP A 113 -9.79 9.35 3.09
C ASP A 113 -9.30 9.35 1.64
N PHE A 114 -9.10 10.55 1.09
CA PHE A 114 -8.51 10.78 -0.23
C PHE A 114 -7.20 11.57 -0.10
N SER A 115 -6.60 11.60 1.09
CA SER A 115 -5.45 12.45 1.38
C SER A 115 -4.20 12.04 0.62
N GLU A 116 -4.10 10.75 0.26
CA GLU A 116 -3.00 10.17 -0.50
C GLU A 116 -3.30 10.13 -2.01
N PHE A 117 -4.55 10.40 -2.40
CA PHE A 117 -4.99 10.37 -3.79
C PHE A 117 -4.73 11.73 -4.47
N ASP A 118 -3.78 11.73 -5.41
CA ASP A 118 -3.48 12.89 -6.24
C ASP A 118 -4.62 13.25 -7.21
N ALA A 119 -5.19 14.44 -7.00
CA ALA A 119 -6.27 14.99 -7.80
C ALA A 119 -5.84 15.48 -9.19
N ASN A 120 -4.53 15.62 -9.46
CA ASN A 120 -4.06 16.02 -10.79
C ASN A 120 -2.76 15.33 -11.20
N SER A 121 -2.94 14.17 -11.84
CA SER A 121 -1.85 13.32 -12.36
C SER A 121 -0.94 13.99 -13.40
N THR A 122 -1.30 15.17 -13.91
CA THR A 122 -0.51 15.92 -14.89
C THR A 122 0.31 17.06 -14.29
N ALA A 123 0.13 17.35 -13.00
CA ALA A 123 0.85 18.38 -12.28
C ALA A 123 1.90 17.78 -11.33
N ASP A 124 2.98 18.53 -11.08
CA ASP A 124 4.06 18.05 -10.21
C ASP A 124 3.61 18.03 -8.74
N GLY A 125 3.85 16.91 -8.06
CA GLY A 125 3.52 16.67 -6.65
C GLY A 125 2.09 16.16 -6.46
N SER A 126 1.69 15.87 -5.22
CA SER A 126 0.31 15.46 -4.92
C SER A 126 -0.58 16.67 -4.63
N GLN A 127 -1.74 16.73 -5.28
CA GLN A 127 -2.76 17.75 -5.04
C GLN A 127 -4.01 17.16 -4.35
N PRO A 128 -4.59 17.87 -3.37
CA PRO A 128 -5.83 17.43 -2.76
C PRO A 128 -7.01 17.66 -3.69
N PHE A 129 -8.00 16.77 -3.63
CA PHE A 129 -9.29 16.99 -4.27
C PHE A 129 -10.03 18.20 -3.68
N LEU A 130 -10.78 18.89 -4.53
CA LEU A 130 -11.87 19.76 -4.13
C LEU A 130 -13.18 18.99 -4.13
N PHE A 131 -14.18 19.40 -3.33
CA PHE A 131 -15.53 18.82 -3.38
C PHE A 131 -16.53 19.80 -4.00
N SER A 132 -17.13 19.44 -5.13
CA SER A 132 -18.07 20.26 -5.91
C SER A 132 -19.55 19.86 -5.71
N GLY A 133 -19.84 18.99 -4.74
CA GLY A 133 -21.20 18.55 -4.44
C GLY A 133 -21.76 17.68 -5.55
N GLN A 134 -22.82 18.12 -6.23
CA GLN A 134 -23.46 17.35 -7.32
C GLN A 134 -23.06 17.80 -8.74
N GLN A 135 -22.14 18.74 -8.84
CA GLN A 135 -21.67 19.26 -10.13
C GLN A 135 -20.36 18.56 -10.50
N SER A 136 -20.26 18.03 -11.71
CA SER A 136 -18.97 17.59 -12.23
C SER A 136 -18.03 18.79 -12.31
N GLN A 137 -16.77 18.56 -11.97
CA GLN A 137 -15.73 19.56 -12.04
C GLN A 137 -14.38 18.85 -12.19
N ALA A 138 -13.53 19.37 -13.07
CA ALA A 138 -12.17 18.88 -13.24
C ALA A 138 -11.39 18.85 -11.90
N HIS A 139 -10.57 17.82 -11.70
CA HIS A 139 -9.70 17.66 -10.52
C HIS A 139 -10.46 17.72 -9.18
N SER A 140 -11.69 17.21 -9.15
CA SER A 140 -12.60 17.33 -8.00
C SER A 140 -13.39 16.04 -7.74
N LEU A 141 -13.93 15.93 -6.53
CA LEU A 141 -14.93 14.97 -6.12
C LEU A 141 -16.34 15.54 -6.27
N TRP A 142 -17.25 14.74 -6.82
CA TRP A 142 -18.69 15.04 -6.85
C TRP A 142 -19.52 13.77 -6.73
N TYR A 143 -20.80 13.89 -6.40
CA TYR A 143 -21.70 12.74 -6.31
C TYR A 143 -22.98 12.91 -7.14
N LYS A 144 -23.59 11.78 -7.49
CA LYS A 144 -24.93 11.71 -8.08
C LYS A 144 -25.79 10.74 -7.27
N PRO A 145 -27.07 11.07 -7.01
CA PRO A 145 -27.99 10.13 -6.38
C PRO A 145 -28.24 8.91 -7.28
N LEU A 146 -28.34 7.74 -6.67
CA LEU A 146 -28.78 6.52 -7.31
C LEU A 146 -30.32 6.43 -7.32
N GLU A 147 -30.86 5.44 -8.03
CA GLU A 147 -32.31 5.23 -8.10
C GLU A 147 -32.90 4.91 -6.72
N GLU A 148 -34.08 5.48 -6.45
CA GLU A 148 -34.99 5.12 -5.34
C GLU A 148 -34.32 4.82 -3.98
N GLY A 149 -33.52 5.76 -3.47
CA GLY A 149 -32.93 5.65 -2.12
C GLY A 149 -31.85 4.58 -1.98
N ALA A 150 -31.34 4.05 -3.09
CA ALA A 150 -30.23 3.09 -3.08
C ALA A 150 -28.91 3.70 -2.57
N GLY A 151 -28.80 5.02 -2.54
CA GLY A 151 -27.64 5.76 -2.04
C GLY A 151 -27.14 6.79 -3.04
N ILE A 152 -25.83 7.05 -3.01
CA ILE A 152 -25.15 7.94 -3.96
C ILE A 152 -23.97 7.21 -4.63
N ARG A 153 -23.60 7.69 -5.81
CA ARG A 153 -22.33 7.37 -6.46
C ARG A 153 -21.44 8.60 -6.44
N LEU A 154 -20.31 8.49 -5.78
CA LEU A 154 -19.21 9.45 -5.79
C LEU A 154 -18.33 9.21 -7.03
N PHE A 155 -17.76 10.29 -7.55
CA PHE A 155 -16.84 10.29 -8.67
C PHE A 155 -15.63 11.14 -8.31
N ALA A 156 -14.44 10.75 -8.78
CA ALA A 156 -13.24 11.57 -8.75
C ALA A 156 -12.66 11.73 -10.16
N ASP A 157 -12.21 12.93 -10.48
CA ASP A 157 -11.55 13.28 -11.73
C ASP A 157 -10.11 13.69 -11.47
N THR A 158 -9.18 13.10 -12.20
CA THR A 158 -7.73 13.25 -12.00
C THR A 158 -7.05 13.87 -13.21
N ASP A 159 -7.60 13.72 -14.41
CA ASP A 159 -6.99 14.19 -15.67
C ASP A 159 -7.64 15.49 -16.21
N GLY A 160 -8.69 15.97 -15.56
CA GLY A 160 -9.44 17.17 -15.94
C GLY A 160 -10.58 16.92 -16.95
N GLN A 161 -10.85 15.66 -17.34
CA GLN A 161 -11.91 15.27 -18.27
C GLN A 161 -13.17 14.79 -17.52
N GLU A 162 -14.00 15.74 -17.10
CA GLU A 162 -15.18 15.50 -16.26
C GLU A 162 -16.17 14.41 -16.74
N GLU A 163 -16.20 14.11 -18.04
CA GLU A 163 -17.09 13.10 -18.63
C GLU A 163 -16.56 11.67 -18.43
N THR A 164 -15.28 11.50 -18.09
CA THR A 164 -14.58 10.21 -18.01
C THR A 164 -13.97 9.90 -16.65
N ALA A 165 -14.44 10.58 -15.59
CA ALA A 165 -14.02 10.39 -14.18
C ALA A 165 -13.38 9.03 -13.88
N GLU A 166 -12.14 9.07 -13.42
CA GLU A 166 -11.26 7.90 -13.33
C GLU A 166 -11.50 7.06 -12.07
N PHE A 167 -12.33 7.54 -11.15
CA PHE A 167 -12.72 6.81 -9.96
C PHE A 167 -14.22 6.91 -9.72
N SER A 168 -14.83 5.82 -9.25
CA SER A 168 -16.22 5.82 -8.78
C SER A 168 -16.40 4.92 -7.57
N LEU A 169 -17.24 5.37 -6.63
CA LEU A 169 -17.56 4.69 -5.38
C LEU A 169 -19.06 4.78 -5.11
N VAL A 170 -19.68 3.67 -4.70
CA VAL A 170 -21.06 3.65 -4.25
C VAL A 170 -21.13 3.69 -2.73
N LEU A 171 -21.86 4.66 -2.19
CA LEU A 171 -22.24 4.68 -0.79
C LEU A 171 -23.71 4.27 -0.68
N GLN A 172 -23.97 3.04 -0.22
CA GLN A 172 -25.33 2.51 -0.12
C GLN A 172 -26.10 3.21 1.00
N GLY A 173 -27.36 3.53 0.75
CA GLY A 173 -28.25 4.12 1.77
C GLY A 173 -27.91 5.57 2.18
N VAL A 174 -26.87 6.18 1.60
CA VAL A 174 -26.51 7.58 1.83
C VAL A 174 -27.27 8.48 0.86
N ASP A 175 -28.09 9.40 1.38
CA ASP A 175 -28.87 10.33 0.54
C ASP A 175 -28.03 11.49 -0.03
N ALA A 176 -27.04 11.95 0.74
CA ALA A 176 -26.17 13.06 0.40
C ALA A 176 -24.89 13.01 1.24
N ILE A 177 -23.80 13.54 0.68
CA ILE A 177 -22.52 13.69 1.37
C ILE A 177 -22.05 15.14 1.32
N ALA A 178 -21.29 15.55 2.33
CA ALA A 178 -20.76 16.90 2.49
C ALA A 178 -19.24 16.85 2.74
N VAL A 179 -18.60 18.02 2.66
CA VAL A 179 -17.13 18.14 2.70
C VAL A 179 -16.50 17.61 3.99
N ASP A 180 -17.25 17.54 5.09
CA ASP A 180 -16.82 17.03 6.39
C ASP A 180 -16.72 15.50 6.46
N ALA A 181 -17.32 14.80 5.50
CA ALA A 181 -17.19 13.36 5.32
C ALA A 181 -15.86 12.96 4.66
N PHE A 182 -15.00 13.92 4.31
CA PHE A 182 -13.77 13.66 3.58
C PHE A 182 -12.55 14.12 4.37
N LEU A 183 -11.51 13.32 4.34
CA LEU A 183 -10.16 13.73 4.71
C LEU A 183 -9.42 14.14 3.43
N PHE A 184 -9.22 15.45 3.27
CA PHE A 184 -8.40 16.04 2.22
C PHE A 184 -7.09 16.49 2.84
N GLY A 185 -5.97 15.93 2.36
CA GLY A 185 -4.60 16.40 2.58
C GLY A 185 -4.36 17.24 3.85
N THR A 186 -3.80 16.58 4.86
CA THR A 186 -3.50 16.99 6.24
C THR A 186 -4.62 16.77 7.26
N PHE A 187 -4.32 15.88 8.21
CA PHE A 187 -5.00 15.53 9.47
C PHE A 187 -5.86 14.23 9.45
N GLY A 188 -5.20 13.08 9.68
CA GLY A 188 -5.76 11.82 10.22
C GLY A 188 -4.99 11.36 11.48
N PRO A 189 -5.53 10.45 12.31
CA PRO A 189 -5.21 10.25 13.73
C PRO A 189 -3.79 9.71 14.00
N ARG A 190 -3.28 9.99 15.20
CA ARG A 190 -1.93 9.67 15.68
C ARG A 190 -1.94 8.40 16.52
N ILE A 191 -1.01 7.49 16.29
CA ILE A 191 -0.76 6.36 17.22
C ILE A 191 0.69 6.29 17.68
N THR A 192 0.83 6.06 18.98
CA THR A 192 2.05 5.67 19.69
C THR A 192 1.96 4.16 19.93
N SER A 193 2.80 3.37 19.28
CA SER A 193 2.99 1.97 19.64
C SER A 193 3.98 1.85 20.81
N LYS A 194 3.59 1.13 21.86
CA LYS A 194 4.49 0.53 22.84
C LYS A 194 4.37 -0.97 22.65
N GLY A 195 5.38 -1.59 22.06
CA GLY A 195 5.38 -3.03 21.78
C GLY A 195 6.47 -3.47 20.81
N LEU A 196 7.01 -2.56 19.99
CA LEU A 196 8.07 -2.87 19.03
C LEU A 196 9.40 -3.13 19.74
N ASP A 197 9.85 -4.38 19.73
CA ASP A 197 11.26 -4.73 19.94
C ASP A 197 11.97 -4.64 18.58
N CYS A 198 12.49 -3.44 18.29
CA CYS A 198 13.53 -3.06 17.31
C CYS A 198 13.15 -1.79 16.54
N LEU A 199 13.41 -0.62 17.14
CA LEU A 199 13.46 0.66 16.43
C LEU A 199 14.82 1.32 16.69
N ALA A 200 15.67 1.38 15.67
CA ALA A 200 16.89 2.19 15.68
C ALA A 200 16.70 3.43 14.80
N VAL A 201 16.12 4.51 15.35
CA VAL A 201 16.17 5.83 14.70
C VAL A 201 17.54 6.46 15.00
N SER A 202 18.42 6.48 14.00
CA SER A 202 19.68 7.24 14.06
C SER A 202 19.65 8.38 13.06
N ASP A 203 19.35 9.58 13.53
CA ASP A 203 20.20 10.71 13.17
C ASP A 203 20.45 11.63 14.38
N THR A 204 21.65 12.20 14.40
CA THR A 204 22.15 13.09 15.44
C THR A 204 21.95 14.56 15.07
N GLN A 205 20.92 14.94 14.31
CA GLN A 205 20.62 16.35 14.01
C GLN A 205 19.13 16.68 14.07
N SER A 206 18.52 16.43 15.24
CA SER A 206 17.22 16.98 15.58
C SER A 206 17.28 18.52 15.65
N THR A 207 16.67 19.22 14.69
CA THR A 207 16.25 20.60 14.88
C THR A 207 15.10 20.64 15.88
N PHE A 208 15.41 21.07 17.10
CA PHE A 208 14.44 21.38 18.15
C PHE A 208 13.43 22.42 17.65
N ILE A 209 12.16 22.05 17.56
CA ILE A 209 11.05 23.02 17.56
C ILE A 209 10.46 23.01 18.97
N ASP A 210 10.93 23.95 19.78
CA ASP A 210 10.38 24.27 21.09
C ASP A 210 9.08 25.08 20.89
N LEU A 211 7.93 24.45 21.11
CA LEU A 211 6.65 25.14 21.30
C LEU A 211 6.07 24.75 22.68
N PRO A 212 5.62 25.74 23.47
CA PRO A 212 5.37 25.55 24.89
C PRO A 212 4.08 24.75 25.11
N GLY A 213 4.20 23.55 25.69
CA GLY A 213 3.05 22.88 26.31
C GLY A 213 3.05 21.35 26.34
N LEU A 214 3.87 20.66 25.55
CA LEU A 214 3.93 19.19 25.58
C LEU A 214 5.38 18.74 25.43
N SER A 215 5.92 18.17 26.50
CA SER A 215 7.26 17.58 26.53
C SER A 215 7.12 16.06 26.44
N TYR A 216 7.68 15.45 25.40
CA TYR A 216 7.96 14.00 25.38
C TYR A 216 9.44 13.79 25.06
N SER A 217 10.08 12.99 25.91
CA SER A 217 11.46 12.54 25.79
C SER A 217 11.49 11.13 25.20
N LEU A 218 12.26 10.95 24.13
CA LEU A 218 12.68 9.62 23.67
C LEU A 218 13.76 9.13 24.65
N GLU A 219 13.50 8.05 25.39
CA GLU A 219 14.51 7.39 26.22
C GLU A 219 14.76 6.00 25.61
N ALA A 220 15.91 5.85 24.94
CA ALA A 220 16.37 4.59 24.36
C ALA A 220 17.45 3.96 25.24
N VAL A 221 17.24 2.73 25.73
CA VAL A 221 18.27 1.76 26.19
C VAL A 221 17.59 0.38 26.13
N TYR A 222 18.04 -0.61 25.34
CA TYR A 222 19.10 -1.56 25.72
C TYR A 222 19.77 -2.23 24.50
N PRO A 223 21.10 -2.45 24.51
CA PRO A 223 21.78 -3.37 23.61
C PRO A 223 21.92 -4.74 24.30
N GLY A 224 21.24 -5.77 23.78
CA GLY A 224 21.44 -7.17 24.19
C GLY A 224 20.45 -8.09 23.47
N PRO A 225 20.81 -9.37 23.23
CA PRO A 225 19.93 -10.31 22.53
C PRO A 225 18.68 -10.63 23.37
N SER A 226 17.55 -10.79 22.68
CA SER A 226 16.25 -11.22 23.24
C SER A 226 16.40 -12.45 24.17
N PRO A 227 15.81 -12.43 25.39
CA PRO A 227 15.77 -13.57 26.30
C PRO A 227 15.05 -14.82 25.78
N ASP A 228 14.32 -14.70 24.67
CA ASP A 228 13.23 -15.60 24.30
C ASP A 228 13.65 -16.56 23.18
N GLY A 229 14.59 -16.15 22.32
CA GLY A 229 15.08 -17.00 21.23
C GLY A 229 14.02 -17.45 20.23
N GLU A 230 12.90 -16.72 20.13
CA GLU A 230 11.93 -16.87 19.05
C GLU A 230 12.22 -15.82 17.98
N ASP A 231 12.08 -16.27 16.73
CA ASP A 231 12.42 -15.56 15.49
C ASP A 231 11.59 -14.27 15.34
N CYS A 232 12.21 -13.22 14.80
CA CYS A 232 11.59 -11.93 14.53
C CYS A 232 10.65 -12.02 13.31
N ASP A 233 9.54 -12.75 13.42
CA ASP A 233 8.56 -12.96 12.34
C ASP A 233 7.50 -11.81 12.29
N ASP A 234 7.83 -10.60 12.77
CA ASP A 234 6.89 -9.49 12.93
C ASP A 234 6.88 -8.56 11.70
N VAL A 235 5.71 -8.43 11.06
CA VAL A 235 5.43 -7.48 9.97
C VAL A 235 5.56 -6.04 10.47
N LEU A 236 6.61 -5.32 10.03
CA LEU A 236 6.72 -3.89 10.26
C LEU A 236 6.00 -3.13 9.14
N MET A 237 4.71 -2.86 9.32
CA MET A 237 4.06 -1.78 8.58
C MET A 237 4.52 -0.43 9.16
N ALA A 238 5.52 0.19 8.55
CA ALA A 238 5.91 1.57 8.85
C ALA A 238 4.92 2.57 8.22
N HIS A 239 3.62 2.41 8.47
CA HIS A 239 2.64 3.43 8.12
C HIS A 239 2.52 4.42 9.28
N VAL A 240 3.41 5.43 9.29
CA VAL A 240 3.44 6.46 10.33
C VAL A 240 2.32 7.48 10.08
N MET A 241 1.11 7.18 10.53
CA MET A 241 0.01 8.14 10.50
C MET A 241 -0.08 8.93 11.81
N GLY A 242 0.17 10.25 11.72
CA GLY A 242 0.01 11.17 12.84
C GLY A 242 0.71 12.54 12.76
N ASN A 243 0.05 13.56 12.18
CA ASN A 243 0.08 15.02 12.45
C ASN A 243 1.31 15.81 12.96
N ILE A 244 2.51 15.33 12.75
CA ILE A 244 3.70 16.11 12.38
C ILE A 244 4.43 15.10 11.55
N ALA A 245 4.31 15.15 10.22
CA ALA A 245 4.92 14.16 9.33
C ALA A 245 6.30 13.75 9.85
N PRO A 246 6.47 12.60 10.52
CA PRO A 246 7.76 11.96 10.58
C PRO A 246 7.76 11.23 9.26
N THR A 247 8.12 11.98 8.21
CA THR A 247 8.35 11.45 6.87
C THR A 247 9.04 10.10 7.03
N VAL A 248 8.51 9.03 6.42
CA VAL A 248 9.21 7.75 6.32
C VAL A 248 10.40 7.97 5.38
N THR A 249 11.39 8.73 5.83
CA THR A 249 12.58 9.02 5.03
C THR A 249 13.56 7.88 5.14
N ARG A 250 13.54 7.14 6.27
CA ARG A 250 14.43 6.01 6.55
C ARG A 250 13.76 4.99 7.47
N VAL A 251 13.63 3.76 7.01
CA VAL A 251 13.29 2.58 7.81
C VAL A 251 14.47 1.64 7.78
N SER A 252 14.85 1.10 8.93
CA SER A 252 15.86 0.05 9.04
C SER A 252 15.37 -0.99 10.03
N THR A 253 15.25 -2.24 9.60
CA THR A 253 15.01 -3.39 10.47
C THR A 253 16.33 -4.12 10.74
N GLY A 254 16.25 -5.34 11.29
CA GLY A 254 17.33 -6.00 12.01
C GLY A 254 17.76 -7.32 11.38
N SER A 255 17.49 -8.41 12.09
CA SER A 255 17.69 -9.76 11.56
C SER A 255 16.37 -10.51 11.77
N GLY A 256 15.94 -11.30 10.80
CA GLY A 256 14.59 -11.85 10.69
C GLY A 256 14.11 -11.76 9.24
N ASP A 257 13.10 -12.54 8.88
CA ASP A 257 12.46 -12.45 7.56
C ASP A 257 11.41 -11.32 7.62
N ASP A 258 11.80 -10.10 7.23
CA ASP A 258 11.02 -8.88 7.45
C ASP A 258 10.12 -8.51 6.26
N VAL A 259 9.00 -7.82 6.50
CA VAL A 259 8.18 -7.17 5.46
C VAL A 259 8.19 -5.66 5.67
N LEU A 260 8.69 -4.90 4.69
CA LEU A 260 8.77 -3.43 4.71
C LEU A 260 7.93 -2.86 3.56
N ILE A 261 7.02 -1.95 3.89
CA ILE A 261 6.20 -1.21 2.92
C ILE A 261 6.39 0.28 3.18
N GLY A 262 6.79 1.02 2.15
CA GLY A 262 6.94 2.48 2.18
C GLY A 262 5.62 3.23 1.97
N ASP A 263 5.70 4.55 1.91
CA ASP A 263 4.56 5.44 1.67
C ASP A 263 4.56 5.95 0.21
N HIS A 264 3.86 7.05 -0.07
CA HIS A 264 3.79 7.62 -1.43
C HIS A 264 4.93 8.59 -1.76
N ARG A 265 5.93 8.72 -0.88
CA ARG A 265 7.06 9.66 -0.99
C ARG A 265 8.36 8.88 -1.09
N ASP A 266 9.40 9.54 -1.58
CA ASP A 266 10.76 9.00 -1.58
C ASP A 266 11.20 8.46 -0.20
N ASN A 267 11.26 7.14 -0.08
CA ASN A 267 11.65 6.39 1.11
C ASN A 267 13.08 5.85 1.00
N ILE A 268 13.70 5.54 2.14
CA ILE A 268 14.93 4.75 2.20
C ILE A 268 14.64 3.55 3.10
N LEU A 269 14.47 2.37 2.51
CA LEU A 269 14.10 1.13 3.21
C LEU A 269 15.30 0.19 3.27
N SER A 270 15.59 -0.36 4.46
CA SER A 270 16.66 -1.34 4.67
C SER A 270 16.19 -2.45 5.60
N SER A 271 16.10 -3.68 5.11
CA SER A 271 15.55 -4.80 5.89
C SER A 271 16.60 -5.61 6.67
N GLY A 272 17.86 -5.57 6.24
CA GLY A 272 18.95 -6.06 7.08
C GLY A 272 19.33 -7.51 6.78
N ALA A 273 18.91 -8.49 7.57
CA ALA A 273 19.34 -9.89 7.35
C ALA A 273 18.19 -10.88 7.52
N GLY A 274 17.87 -11.62 6.47
CA GLY A 274 16.78 -12.58 6.44
C GLY A 274 16.29 -12.74 5.01
N ARG A 275 15.09 -13.28 4.83
CA ARG A 275 14.39 -13.30 3.54
C ARG A 275 13.31 -12.25 3.56
N ASP A 276 13.68 -11.07 3.13
CA ASP A 276 12.85 -9.91 3.34
C ASP A 276 11.94 -9.64 2.13
N GLN A 277 10.85 -8.92 2.35
CA GLN A 277 9.96 -8.43 1.30
C GLN A 277 9.87 -6.91 1.40
N LEU A 278 10.18 -6.21 0.31
CA LEU A 278 10.23 -4.76 0.28
C LEU A 278 9.29 -4.23 -0.82
N VAL A 279 8.37 -3.36 -0.43
CA VAL A 279 7.53 -2.55 -1.32
C VAL A 279 7.91 -1.09 -1.09
N GLY A 280 8.46 -0.43 -2.10
CA GLY A 280 8.81 1.00 -2.01
C GLY A 280 7.59 1.87 -1.84
N GLY A 281 6.55 1.60 -2.63
CA GLY A 281 5.36 2.44 -2.69
C GLY A 281 5.43 3.37 -3.89
N LEU A 282 4.83 4.56 -3.79
CA LEU A 282 4.99 5.58 -4.82
C LEU A 282 6.17 6.50 -4.45
N GLY A 283 6.75 7.16 -5.45
CA GLY A 283 7.90 8.03 -5.24
C GLY A 283 9.15 7.42 -5.87
N VAL A 284 10.32 7.95 -5.51
CA VAL A 284 11.61 7.39 -5.90
C VAL A 284 12.31 6.86 -4.66
N ASP A 285 12.27 5.54 -4.49
CA ASP A 285 12.72 4.90 -3.26
C ASP A 285 14.14 4.34 -3.38
N TYR A 286 14.80 4.24 -2.23
CA TYR A 286 16.09 3.58 -2.08
C TYR A 286 15.92 2.33 -1.22
N LEU A 287 15.96 1.17 -1.86
CA LEU A 287 15.66 -0.11 -1.22
C LEU A 287 16.94 -0.92 -0.99
N SER A 288 17.04 -1.59 0.15
CA SER A 288 18.16 -2.44 0.54
C SER A 288 17.62 -3.68 1.25
N GLY A 289 17.77 -4.84 0.63
CA GLY A 289 17.37 -6.14 1.22
C GLY A 289 18.39 -6.60 2.27
N GLY A 290 19.66 -6.28 2.05
CA GLY A 290 20.76 -6.67 2.91
C GLY A 290 21.18 -8.11 2.65
N SER A 291 21.09 -8.98 3.66
CA SER A 291 21.60 -10.35 3.56
C SER A 291 20.53 -11.41 3.67
N GLY A 292 20.17 -11.98 2.53
CA GLY A 292 19.51 -13.27 2.40
C GLY A 292 18.80 -13.30 1.06
N ALA A 293 17.68 -13.99 0.94
CA ALA A 293 16.99 -14.08 -0.35
C ALA A 293 15.80 -13.12 -0.31
N ASP A 294 16.01 -11.90 -0.78
CA ASP A 294 15.08 -10.78 -0.58
C ASP A 294 14.20 -10.57 -1.82
N THR A 295 12.96 -10.13 -1.63
CA THR A 295 12.00 -9.89 -2.71
C THR A 295 11.61 -8.42 -2.74
N PHE A 296 11.87 -7.76 -3.86
CA PHE A 296 11.46 -6.38 -4.12
C PHE A 296 10.20 -6.40 -4.99
N THR A 297 9.07 -6.04 -4.40
CA THR A 297 7.74 -6.25 -4.99
C THR A 297 7.18 -4.96 -5.54
N TYR A 298 6.74 -5.01 -6.80
CA TYR A 298 6.06 -3.91 -7.47
C TYR A 298 4.66 -4.36 -7.90
N ASN A 299 3.67 -3.76 -7.28
CA ASN A 299 2.27 -4.08 -7.47
C ASN A 299 1.65 -3.24 -8.60
N ARG A 300 2.19 -2.05 -8.88
CA ARG A 300 1.67 -1.12 -9.88
C ARG A 300 2.80 -0.49 -10.72
N ILE A 301 2.50 -0.18 -11.99
CA ILE A 301 3.46 0.49 -12.91
C ILE A 301 3.98 1.83 -12.34
N ALA A 302 3.12 2.55 -11.61
CA ALA A 302 3.43 3.84 -10.99
C ALA A 302 4.46 3.77 -9.85
N GLU A 303 4.78 2.57 -9.37
CA GLU A 303 5.80 2.31 -8.35
C GLU A 303 7.19 2.14 -8.99
N GLY A 304 7.30 2.28 -10.32
CA GLY A 304 8.59 2.35 -10.99
C GLY A 304 9.30 3.68 -10.71
N GLY A 305 10.63 3.66 -10.69
CA GLY A 305 11.45 4.83 -10.40
C GLY A 305 12.63 4.56 -9.46
N ASP A 306 12.52 3.48 -8.70
CA ASP A 306 13.33 3.20 -7.53
C ASP A 306 14.79 2.85 -7.83
N VAL A 307 15.56 2.78 -6.75
CA VAL A 307 16.96 2.35 -6.71
C VAL A 307 17.11 1.25 -5.68
N ILE A 308 17.29 0.00 -6.14
CA ILE A 308 17.72 -1.09 -5.26
C ILE A 308 19.25 -1.05 -5.15
N THR A 309 19.74 -0.98 -3.92
CA THR A 309 21.13 -0.61 -3.64
C THR A 309 22.08 -1.80 -3.49
N ASP A 310 21.57 -3.01 -3.22
CA ASP A 310 22.34 -4.19 -2.86
C ASP A 310 21.84 -5.52 -3.47
N PHE A 311 21.00 -5.45 -4.52
CA PHE A 311 20.43 -6.64 -5.17
C PHE A 311 21.50 -7.69 -5.52
N SER A 312 21.23 -8.94 -5.15
CA SER A 312 22.17 -10.05 -5.23
C SER A 312 21.51 -11.35 -5.68
N SER A 313 21.64 -11.64 -6.97
CA SER A 313 21.27 -12.94 -7.56
C SER A 313 21.96 -14.13 -6.87
N GLU A 314 23.14 -13.92 -6.28
CA GLU A 314 23.88 -14.98 -5.56
C GLU A 314 23.23 -15.34 -4.23
N GLN A 315 22.61 -14.36 -3.55
CA GLN A 315 21.92 -14.57 -2.28
C GLN A 315 20.48 -15.06 -2.49
N GLY A 316 19.95 -14.85 -3.70
CA GLY A 316 18.66 -15.39 -4.13
C GLY A 316 17.61 -14.31 -4.34
N ASP A 317 18.02 -13.04 -4.41
CA ASP A 317 17.09 -11.92 -4.51
C ASP A 317 16.24 -11.98 -5.77
N ARG A 318 15.03 -11.45 -5.67
CA ARG A 318 14.03 -11.44 -6.72
C ARG A 318 13.39 -10.07 -6.85
N ILE A 319 13.08 -9.69 -8.08
CA ILE A 319 12.21 -8.56 -8.38
C ILE A 319 10.86 -9.15 -8.79
N ASP A 320 9.84 -8.91 -7.97
CA ASP A 320 8.48 -9.38 -8.25
C ASP A 320 7.73 -8.34 -9.07
N LEU A 321 7.45 -8.69 -10.33
CA LEU A 321 6.65 -7.91 -11.28
C LEU A 321 5.39 -8.67 -11.68
N ALA A 322 4.99 -9.69 -10.92
CA ALA A 322 3.86 -10.54 -11.25
C ALA A 322 2.57 -9.72 -11.34
N MET A 323 2.34 -8.76 -10.44
CA MET A 323 1.13 -7.95 -10.45
C MET A 323 1.05 -7.02 -11.66
N ILE A 324 2.16 -6.34 -11.95
CA ILE A 324 2.28 -5.51 -13.16
C ILE A 324 2.07 -6.36 -14.42
N GLY A 325 2.53 -7.61 -14.42
CA GLY A 325 2.33 -8.56 -15.53
C GLY A 325 0.93 -9.16 -15.62
N ALA A 326 0.18 -9.27 -14.52
CA ALA A 326 -1.15 -9.89 -14.49
C ALA A 326 -2.20 -9.06 -15.25
N ASP A 327 -2.01 -7.74 -15.28
CA ASP A 327 -2.85 -6.77 -15.99
C ASP A 327 -2.54 -6.68 -17.50
N VAL A 328 -1.45 -7.32 -17.95
CA VAL A 328 -1.07 -7.36 -19.36
C VAL A 328 -2.00 -8.28 -20.15
N HIS A 329 -2.76 -7.69 -21.07
CA HIS A 329 -3.67 -8.41 -21.96
C HIS A 329 -3.06 -8.55 -23.36
N ARG A 330 -2.41 -9.67 -23.63
CA ARG A 330 -1.75 -9.91 -24.92
C ARG A 330 -2.75 -10.30 -26.03
N PRO A 331 -2.54 -9.87 -27.29
CA PRO A 331 -3.39 -10.24 -28.43
C PRO A 331 -3.46 -11.74 -28.73
N ASP A 332 -2.50 -12.54 -28.24
CA ASP A 332 -2.44 -14.00 -28.39
C ASP A 332 -3.19 -14.76 -27.28
N GLY A 333 -3.75 -14.06 -26.31
CA GLY A 333 -4.51 -14.63 -25.19
C GLY A 333 -3.64 -15.14 -24.04
N GLN A 334 -2.32 -14.91 -24.07
CA GLN A 334 -1.44 -15.14 -22.92
C GLN A 334 -1.48 -13.96 -21.93
N ARG A 335 -1.08 -14.20 -20.68
CA ARG A 335 -0.93 -13.20 -19.60
C ARG A 335 0.52 -13.18 -19.15
N GLY A 336 0.95 -12.09 -18.51
CA GLY A 336 2.29 -11.95 -17.96
C GLY A 336 3.26 -11.20 -18.87
N LEU A 337 4.47 -11.05 -18.36
CA LEU A 337 5.61 -10.43 -19.03
C LEU A 337 6.67 -11.50 -19.35
N ASP A 338 7.27 -11.42 -20.54
CA ASP A 338 8.40 -12.29 -20.89
C ASP A 338 9.73 -11.66 -20.42
N PHE A 339 10.81 -12.42 -20.37
CA PHE A 339 12.16 -11.85 -20.20
C PHE A 339 12.93 -11.86 -21.52
N SER A 340 13.22 -10.68 -22.07
CA SER A 340 13.92 -10.51 -23.35
C SER A 340 15.41 -10.16 -23.17
N GLY A 341 15.91 -10.15 -21.93
CA GLY A 341 17.32 -9.92 -21.63
C GLY A 341 17.73 -8.47 -21.89
N HIS A 342 18.43 -8.22 -23.00
CA HIS A 342 18.92 -6.88 -23.39
C HIS A 342 18.16 -6.25 -24.56
N GLN A 343 17.05 -6.84 -24.99
CA GLN A 343 16.32 -6.40 -26.16
C GLN A 343 14.98 -5.82 -25.75
N GLU A 344 14.71 -4.58 -26.17
CA GLU A 344 13.37 -3.99 -26.10
C GLU A 344 12.39 -4.88 -26.86
N ALA A 345 11.31 -5.28 -26.20
CA ALA A 345 10.30 -6.17 -26.74
C ALA A 345 8.94 -5.89 -26.10
N ALA A 346 7.89 -6.07 -26.89
CA ALA A 346 6.50 -5.94 -26.44
C ALA A 346 6.21 -6.91 -25.30
N TYR A 347 5.45 -6.48 -24.29
CA TYR A 347 5.02 -7.34 -23.17
C TYR A 347 6.19 -8.05 -22.48
N SER A 348 7.33 -7.38 -22.33
CA SER A 348 8.56 -8.00 -21.84
C SER A 348 9.27 -7.11 -20.82
N VAL A 349 10.07 -7.76 -19.97
CA VAL A 349 11.08 -7.18 -19.12
C VAL A 349 12.44 -7.34 -19.78
N TRP A 350 13.19 -6.25 -19.86
CA TRP A 350 14.59 -6.24 -20.27
C TRP A 350 15.40 -5.35 -19.34
N TYR A 351 16.72 -5.41 -19.48
CA TYR A 351 17.61 -4.52 -18.75
C TYR A 351 18.74 -4.00 -19.64
N THR A 352 19.16 -2.77 -19.34
CA THR A 352 20.27 -2.09 -19.98
C THR A 352 21.34 -1.74 -18.94
N SER A 353 22.59 -1.55 -19.39
CA SER A 353 23.68 -1.13 -18.48
C SER A 353 23.54 0.35 -18.12
N ASP A 354 23.64 0.66 -16.84
CA ASP A 354 23.82 2.02 -16.30
C ASP A 354 25.31 2.34 -16.09
N GLY A 355 26.17 1.84 -16.99
CA GLY A 355 27.61 1.98 -16.88
C GLY A 355 28.21 1.23 -15.68
N ALA A 356 29.09 1.91 -14.93
CA ALA A 356 29.72 1.32 -13.75
C ALA A 356 28.77 1.26 -12.55
N ASP A 357 27.68 2.02 -12.59
CA ASP A 357 26.76 2.19 -11.47
C ASP A 357 25.75 1.04 -11.39
N GLY A 358 25.55 0.26 -12.46
CA GLY A 358 24.80 -0.99 -12.44
C GLY A 358 23.94 -1.22 -13.67
N SER A 359 22.66 -1.52 -13.48
CA SER A 359 21.70 -1.83 -14.54
C SER A 359 20.37 -1.09 -14.35
N VAL A 360 19.70 -0.77 -15.44
CA VAL A 360 18.31 -0.29 -15.44
C VAL A 360 17.42 -1.39 -15.98
N VAL A 361 16.52 -1.90 -15.15
CA VAL A 361 15.43 -2.80 -15.53
C VAL A 361 14.29 -1.97 -16.09
N MET A 362 13.65 -2.47 -17.15
CA MET A 362 12.59 -1.80 -17.88
C MET A 362 11.52 -2.85 -18.22
N ALA A 363 10.25 -2.47 -18.18
CA ALA A 363 9.15 -3.34 -18.59
C ALA A 363 8.14 -2.60 -19.48
N ASP A 364 7.73 -3.29 -20.55
CA ASP A 364 6.65 -2.90 -21.45
C ASP A 364 5.41 -3.72 -21.09
N VAL A 365 4.31 -3.05 -20.77
CA VAL A 365 3.05 -3.69 -20.35
C VAL A 365 1.92 -3.56 -21.38
N ASP A 366 2.03 -2.64 -22.35
CA ASP A 366 0.96 -2.35 -23.32
C ASP A 366 1.23 -2.89 -24.75
N GLY A 367 2.48 -3.29 -25.00
CA GLY A 367 2.96 -3.94 -26.20
C GLY A 367 3.45 -2.98 -27.29
N ASP A 368 3.63 -1.69 -26.99
CA ASP A 368 4.05 -0.69 -27.95
C ASP A 368 5.58 -0.61 -28.17
N THR A 369 6.35 -1.45 -27.48
CA THR A 369 7.82 -1.54 -27.43
C THR A 369 8.52 -0.41 -26.68
N ARG A 370 7.80 0.34 -25.85
CA ARG A 370 8.35 1.30 -24.89
C ARG A 370 8.14 0.77 -23.48
N SER A 371 8.94 1.29 -22.56
CA SER A 371 8.85 0.91 -21.16
C SER A 371 7.91 1.85 -20.42
N GLU A 372 6.92 1.30 -19.73
CA GLU A 372 6.05 2.04 -18.81
C GLU A 372 6.59 1.96 -17.37
N PHE A 373 7.46 0.99 -17.09
CA PHE A 373 8.09 0.79 -15.79
C PHE A 373 9.61 0.79 -15.95
N PHE A 374 10.32 1.40 -14.98
CA PHE A 374 11.76 1.26 -14.88
C PHE A 374 12.22 1.21 -13.42
N LEU A 375 13.37 0.57 -13.20
CA LEU A 375 13.98 0.38 -11.88
C LEU A 375 15.50 0.37 -12.04
N ARG A 376 16.24 1.02 -11.12
CA ARG A 376 17.70 0.96 -11.12
C ARG A 376 18.21 -0.04 -10.10
N LEU A 377 19.15 -0.88 -10.52
CA LEU A 377 19.90 -1.78 -9.65
C LEU A 377 21.33 -1.30 -9.56
N HIS A 378 21.75 -0.86 -8.38
CA HIS A 378 23.10 -0.39 -8.15
C HIS A 378 24.07 -1.57 -8.03
N GLY A 379 25.20 -1.53 -8.73
CA GLY A 379 26.25 -2.55 -8.68
C GLY A 379 25.96 -3.86 -9.43
N VAL A 380 24.74 -4.06 -9.92
CA VAL A 380 24.34 -5.27 -10.66
C VAL A 380 24.61 -5.09 -12.14
N GLN A 381 25.33 -6.03 -12.75
CA GLN A 381 25.76 -5.95 -14.16
C GLN A 381 25.10 -6.99 -15.06
N ASN A 382 24.59 -8.08 -14.48
CA ASN A 382 23.96 -9.15 -15.23
C ASN A 382 22.73 -9.61 -14.47
N LEU A 383 21.63 -9.78 -15.21
CA LEU A 383 20.38 -10.32 -14.74
C LEU A 383 19.97 -11.47 -15.66
N SER A 384 19.23 -12.39 -15.10
CA SER A 384 18.67 -13.56 -15.75
C SER A 384 17.17 -13.61 -15.50
N VAL A 385 16.48 -14.48 -16.21
CA VAL A 385 15.04 -14.70 -15.97
C VAL A 385 14.77 -15.16 -14.54
N ASP A 386 15.72 -15.87 -13.92
CA ASP A 386 15.55 -16.37 -12.55
C ASP A 386 15.50 -15.23 -11.53
N ASP A 387 16.00 -14.03 -11.85
CA ASP A 387 16.00 -12.87 -10.95
C ASP A 387 14.63 -12.17 -10.88
N PHE A 388 13.66 -12.61 -11.68
CA PHE A 388 12.34 -12.02 -11.76
C PHE A 388 11.24 -13.04 -11.43
N LEU A 389 10.20 -12.58 -10.74
CA LEU A 389 8.92 -13.28 -10.67
C LEU A 389 7.99 -12.66 -11.70
N LEU A 390 7.69 -13.43 -12.74
CA LEU A 390 6.83 -13.06 -13.87
C LEU A 390 5.72 -14.12 -13.97
N VAL A 391 4.48 -13.69 -14.22
CA VAL A 391 3.26 -14.55 -14.22
C VAL A 391 3.31 -15.67 -15.26
#